data_AF-A0A356T1S8-F1
#
_entry.id   AF-A0A356T1S8-F1
#
_cell.length_a   1.000
_cell.length_b   1.000
_cell.length_c   1.000
_cell.angle_alpha   90.00
_cell.angle_beta   90.00
_cell.angle_gamma   90.00
#
_symmetry.space_group_name_H-M   'P 1'
#
loop_
_entity.id
_entity.type
_entity.pdbx_description
1 polymer ?
#
loop_
_entity_poly.entity_id
_entity_poly.type
_entity_poly.pdbx_seq_one_letter_code
_entity_poly.pdbx_strand_id
1 'polypeptide(L)'
;MSNQQASNLTRDVVVVGAGLSGLTAARRLKEAGRDVLVLEGRDRVGGRTLSRRLGDDVIDLGGQWIGPTQRRVERLAEELGVATFAQRCDGRKVLDLGGRVRTYAGDVPSVGLLGLVETQLAIWRLGALGKRVPLDAPWRTEGAEALDGQTLEGWMRRHLRTSASREMLAMATRAIFAVEPSELSFLHFLFYLRSGGGLMRLAQVRGGAQERRFI
;
A
#
# COMPACT_ATOMS: atom_id res chain seq x y z
N MET A 1 -42.14 -31.61 3.86
CA MET A 1 -41.22 -30.52 4.25
C MET A 1 -41.24 -29.50 3.14
N SER A 2 -41.77 -28.31 3.44
CA SER A 2 -42.03 -27.25 2.46
C SER A 2 -40.73 -26.73 1.86
N ASN A 3 -40.60 -26.84 0.55
CA ASN A 3 -39.54 -26.26 -0.26
C ASN A 3 -39.82 -24.75 -0.30
N GLN A 4 -39.20 -23.98 0.60
CA GLN A 4 -39.26 -22.52 0.53
C GLN A 4 -38.61 -22.11 -0.80
N GLN A 5 -39.44 -21.70 -1.76
CA GLN A 5 -38.99 -21.02 -2.98
C GLN A 5 -38.08 -19.87 -2.54
N ALA A 6 -36.81 -19.93 -2.93
CA ALA A 6 -35.92 -18.79 -2.81
C ALA A 6 -36.60 -17.61 -3.52
N SER A 7 -37.07 -16.63 -2.73
CA SER A 7 -37.64 -15.41 -3.29
C SER A 7 -36.55 -14.76 -4.13
N ASN A 8 -36.77 -14.61 -5.43
CA ASN A 8 -35.85 -13.87 -6.30
C ASN A 8 -35.73 -12.44 -5.75
N LEU A 9 -34.56 -12.13 -5.18
CA LEU A 9 -34.22 -10.81 -4.66
C LEU A 9 -33.71 -9.96 -5.83
N THR A 10 -34.63 -9.30 -6.54
CA THR A 10 -34.29 -8.34 -7.58
C THR A 10 -33.83 -7.03 -6.95
N ARG A 11 -32.71 -6.48 -7.44
CA ARG A 11 -32.06 -5.23 -7.00
C ARG A 11 -31.51 -4.48 -8.20
N ASP A 12 -31.38 -3.16 -8.12
CA ASP A 12 -30.74 -2.38 -9.19
C ASP A 12 -29.25 -2.72 -9.30
N VAL A 13 -28.56 -2.84 -8.15
CA VAL A 13 -27.13 -3.14 -8.08
C VAL A 13 -26.82 -4.11 -6.96
N VAL A 14 -26.01 -5.11 -7.26
CA VAL A 14 -25.39 -6.00 -6.26
C VAL A 14 -23.90 -5.66 -6.14
N VAL A 15 -23.45 -5.30 -4.94
CA VAL A 15 -22.04 -5.08 -4.60
C VAL A 15 -21.50 -6.31 -3.89
N VAL A 16 -20.48 -6.95 -4.47
CA VAL A 16 -19.82 -8.11 -3.89
C VAL A 16 -18.60 -7.66 -3.07
N GLY A 17 -18.68 -7.87 -1.76
CA GLY A 17 -17.68 -7.52 -0.76
C GLY A 17 -18.00 -6.24 0.01
N ALA A 18 -18.13 -6.35 1.33
CA ALA A 18 -18.31 -5.24 2.28
C ALA A 18 -16.97 -4.73 2.85
N GLY A 19 -15.93 -4.67 2.03
CA GLY A 19 -14.72 -3.90 2.33
C GLY A 19 -14.91 -2.40 2.08
N LEU A 20 -13.91 -1.58 2.40
CA LEU A 20 -13.97 -0.12 2.24
C LEU A 20 -14.43 0.31 0.83
N SER A 21 -13.92 -0.35 -0.23
CA SER A 21 -14.32 -0.07 -1.62
C SER A 21 -15.80 -0.36 -1.88
N GLY A 22 -16.28 -1.55 -1.48
CA GLY A 22 -17.65 -1.96 -1.73
C GLY A 22 -18.66 -1.15 -0.92
N LEU A 23 -18.37 -0.88 0.35
CA LEU A 23 -19.21 -0.03 1.19
C LEU A 23 -19.27 1.42 0.67
N THR A 24 -18.14 1.96 0.19
CA THR A 24 -18.12 3.30 -0.42
C THR A 24 -18.93 3.34 -1.71
N ALA A 25 -18.84 2.30 -2.55
CA ALA A 25 -19.64 2.19 -3.77
C ALA A 25 -21.14 2.08 -3.44
N ALA A 26 -21.51 1.22 -2.51
CA ALA A 26 -22.89 1.02 -2.07
C ALA A 26 -23.49 2.31 -1.48
N ARG A 27 -22.72 3.03 -0.65
CA ARG A 27 -23.11 4.33 -0.10
C ARG A 27 -23.44 5.33 -1.21
N ARG A 28 -22.55 5.51 -2.19
CA ARG A 28 -22.76 6.45 -3.32
C ARG A 28 -23.94 6.07 -4.21
N LEU A 29 -24.13 4.78 -4.47
CA LEU A 29 -25.26 4.29 -5.26
C LEU A 29 -26.59 4.50 -4.52
N LYS A 30 -26.61 4.29 -3.21
CA LYS A 30 -27.77 4.56 -2.36
C LYS A 30 -28.08 6.05 -2.27
N GLU A 31 -27.07 6.90 -2.13
CA GLU A 31 -27.22 8.37 -2.22
C GLU A 31 -27.77 8.82 -3.58
N ALA A 32 -27.48 8.09 -4.65
CA ALA A 32 -28.06 8.28 -5.99
C ALA A 32 -29.44 7.63 -6.19
N GLY A 33 -30.08 7.14 -5.13
CA GLY A 33 -31.44 6.59 -5.16
C GLY A 33 -31.58 5.18 -5.73
N ARG A 34 -30.48 4.40 -5.84
CA ARG A 34 -30.52 3.01 -6.33
C ARG A 34 -30.86 2.02 -5.22
N ASP A 35 -31.56 0.94 -5.57
CA ASP A 35 -31.74 -0.21 -4.69
C ASP A 35 -30.49 -1.11 -4.71
N VAL A 36 -29.72 -1.09 -3.62
CA VAL A 36 -28.41 -1.73 -3.53
C VAL A 36 -28.42 -2.86 -2.51
N LEU A 37 -27.96 -4.04 -2.92
CA LEU A 37 -27.65 -5.16 -2.04
C LEU A 37 -26.13 -5.34 -1.94
N VAL A 38 -25.61 -5.45 -0.72
CA VAL A 38 -24.20 -5.78 -0.47
C VAL A 38 -24.11 -7.22 0.02
N LEU A 39 -23.29 -8.03 -0.65
CA LEU A 39 -23.03 -9.43 -0.27
C LEU A 39 -21.61 -9.53 0.27
N GLU A 40 -21.45 -9.96 1.51
CA GLU A 40 -20.14 -10.17 2.15
C GLU A 40 -19.93 -11.66 2.45
N GLY A 41 -18.73 -12.16 2.15
CA GLY A 41 -18.39 -13.57 2.35
C GLY A 41 -18.00 -13.92 3.79
N ARG A 42 -17.86 -12.92 4.68
CA ARG A 42 -17.55 -13.07 6.10
C ARG A 42 -18.73 -12.68 6.98
N ASP A 43 -18.61 -13.03 8.25
CA ASP A 43 -19.49 -12.61 9.35
C ASP A 43 -19.31 -11.14 9.78
N ARG A 44 -18.45 -10.40 9.07
CA ARG A 44 -18.11 -9.01 9.38
C ARG A 44 -17.82 -8.20 8.11
N VAL A 45 -18.01 -6.90 8.21
CA VAL A 45 -17.56 -5.93 7.21
C VAL A 45 -16.08 -5.54 7.42
N GLY A 46 -15.57 -4.67 6.55
CA GLY A 46 -14.23 -4.07 6.62
C GLY A 46 -13.20 -4.71 5.69
N GLY A 47 -13.39 -5.99 5.32
CA GLY A 47 -12.47 -6.69 4.43
C GLY A 47 -11.05 -6.77 5.01
N ARG A 48 -10.11 -6.04 4.40
CA ARG A 48 -8.70 -5.95 4.84
C ARG A 48 -8.47 -4.97 5.99
N THR A 49 -9.51 -4.28 6.47
CA THR A 49 -9.47 -3.57 7.75
C THR A 49 -10.18 -4.42 8.80
N LEU A 50 -9.63 -4.43 10.02
CA LEU A 50 -10.17 -5.17 11.14
C LEU A 50 -9.66 -4.55 12.44
N SER A 51 -10.55 -3.92 13.20
CA SER A 51 -10.24 -3.41 14.53
C SER A 51 -10.76 -4.40 15.58
N ARG A 52 -9.98 -4.63 16.64
CA ARG A 52 -10.32 -5.51 17.76
C ARG A 52 -10.07 -4.78 19.07
N ARG A 53 -10.95 -5.01 20.05
CA ARG A 53 -10.70 -4.54 21.41
C ARG A 53 -9.64 -5.40 22.09
N LEU A 54 -8.72 -4.74 22.78
CA LEU A 54 -7.71 -5.35 23.64
C LEU A 54 -7.74 -4.61 24.98
N GLY A 55 -8.47 -5.15 25.96
CA GLY A 55 -8.79 -4.42 27.18
C GLY A 55 -9.63 -3.18 26.87
N ASP A 56 -9.18 -2.03 27.37
CA ASP A 56 -9.81 -0.72 27.11
C ASP A 56 -9.37 -0.08 25.79
N ASP A 57 -8.37 -0.66 25.12
CA ASP A 57 -7.82 -0.17 23.85
C ASP A 57 -8.44 -0.85 22.62
N VAL A 58 -8.24 -0.22 21.47
CA VAL A 58 -8.54 -0.78 20.15
C VAL A 58 -7.24 -0.95 19.37
N ILE A 59 -7.04 -2.13 18.79
CA ILE A 59 -5.92 -2.43 17.89
C ILE A 59 -6.43 -2.77 16.50
N ASP A 60 -5.70 -2.33 15.48
CA ASP A 60 -5.97 -2.70 14.10
C ASP A 60 -5.09 -3.88 13.68
N LEU A 61 -5.74 -4.92 13.16
CA LEU A 61 -5.13 -6.14 12.63
C LEU A 61 -5.01 -6.11 11.10
N GLY A 62 -5.23 -4.95 10.48
CA GLY A 62 -5.27 -4.77 9.03
C GLY A 62 -4.76 -3.40 8.59
N GLY A 63 -5.33 -2.86 7.51
CA GLY A 63 -5.01 -1.51 7.05
C GLY A 63 -5.39 -0.46 8.11
N GLN A 64 -4.41 0.33 8.56
CA GLN A 64 -4.58 1.24 9.71
C GLN A 64 -3.99 2.64 9.49
N TRP A 65 -3.24 2.83 8.41
CA TRP A 65 -2.50 4.05 8.16
C TRP A 65 -3.11 4.91 7.06
N ILE A 66 -3.00 6.21 7.25
CA ILE A 66 -3.30 7.24 6.26
C ILE A 66 -2.15 8.25 6.23
N GLY A 67 -1.79 8.70 5.03
CA GLY A 67 -0.75 9.69 4.80
C GLY A 67 -1.24 10.92 4.04
N PRO A 68 -0.37 11.94 3.88
CA PRO A 68 -0.64 13.05 2.99
C PRO A 68 -0.97 12.56 1.58
N THR A 69 -1.78 13.33 0.84
CA THR A 69 -2.31 13.03 -0.50
C THR A 69 -3.40 11.95 -0.58
N GLN A 70 -3.69 11.21 0.49
CA GLN A 70 -4.78 10.21 0.52
C GLN A 70 -6.17 10.85 0.76
N ARG A 71 -6.48 11.88 -0.04
CA ARG A 71 -7.61 12.80 0.17
C ARG A 71 -9.00 12.15 0.21
N ARG A 72 -9.18 11.03 -0.50
CA ARG A 72 -10.49 10.37 -0.59
C ARG A 72 -10.89 9.70 0.71
N VAL A 73 -9.95 9.00 1.35
CA VAL A 73 -10.21 8.34 2.64
C VAL A 73 -10.17 9.35 3.79
N GLU A 74 -9.34 10.40 3.69
CA GLU A 74 -9.36 11.54 4.61
C GLU A 74 -10.75 12.19 4.66
N ARG A 75 -11.30 12.58 3.51
CA ARG A 75 -12.65 13.15 3.43
C ARG A 75 -13.73 12.19 3.94
N LEU A 76 -13.63 10.90 3.60
CA LEU A 76 -14.60 9.91 4.07
C LEU A 76 -14.58 9.78 5.60
N ALA A 77 -13.41 9.86 6.23
CA ALA A 77 -13.30 9.85 7.67
C ALA A 77 -13.93 11.10 8.30
N GLU A 78 -13.68 12.29 7.72
CA GLU A 78 -14.32 13.55 8.15
C GLU A 78 -15.85 13.48 8.05
N GLU A 79 -16.39 13.01 6.92
CA GLU A 79 -17.83 12.84 6.72
C GLU A 79 -18.48 11.87 7.72
N LEU A 80 -17.72 10.87 8.19
CA LEU A 80 -18.18 9.88 9.16
C LEU A 80 -17.85 10.25 10.62
N GLY A 81 -17.22 11.40 10.87
CA GLY A 81 -16.78 11.81 12.20
C GLY A 81 -15.69 10.92 12.81
N VAL A 82 -14.90 10.24 11.98
CA VAL A 82 -13.78 9.38 12.43
C VAL A 82 -12.52 10.22 12.54
N ALA A 83 -12.01 10.34 13.77
CA ALA A 83 -10.79 11.08 14.06
C ALA A 83 -9.51 10.30 13.68
N THR A 84 -8.40 11.03 13.57
CA THR A 84 -7.07 10.46 13.35
C THR A 84 -6.07 11.02 14.35
N PHE A 85 -4.99 10.28 14.59
CA PHE A 85 -3.87 10.73 15.42
C PHE A 85 -2.53 10.45 14.71
N ALA A 86 -1.49 11.22 15.05
CA ALA A 86 -0.17 11.08 14.46
C ALA A 86 0.52 9.79 14.92
N GLN A 87 1.13 9.05 13.99
CA GLN A 87 1.98 7.93 14.35
C GLN A 87 3.24 8.43 15.06
N ARG A 88 3.48 7.88 16.24
CA ARG A 88 4.70 8.10 16.99
C ARG A 88 5.92 7.65 16.16
N CYS A 89 6.84 8.57 15.90
CA CYS A 89 8.07 8.33 15.13
C CYS A 89 9.28 9.11 15.65
N ASP A 90 9.26 9.51 16.92
CA ASP A 90 10.41 10.07 17.62
C ASP A 90 11.49 9.00 17.90
N GLY A 91 12.71 9.48 18.16
CA GLY A 91 13.84 8.62 18.48
C GLY A 91 14.63 8.15 17.25
N ARG A 92 15.38 7.06 17.45
CA ARG A 92 16.24 6.46 16.43
C ARG A 92 15.57 5.20 15.86
N LYS A 93 15.70 5.00 14.56
CA LYS A 93 15.25 3.78 13.88
C LYS A 93 16.29 2.67 14.09
N VAL A 94 15.82 1.43 14.18
CA VAL A 94 16.66 0.24 14.32
C VAL A 94 16.70 -0.49 12.99
N LEU A 95 17.90 -0.80 12.51
CA LEU A 95 18.15 -1.61 11.34
C LEU A 95 18.88 -2.89 11.78
N ASP A 96 18.29 -4.04 11.50
CA ASP A 96 18.96 -5.34 11.64
C ASP A 96 19.24 -5.91 10.25
N LEU A 97 20.53 -6.04 9.93
CA LEU A 97 20.99 -6.70 8.71
C LEU A 97 21.83 -7.92 9.09
N GLY A 98 21.25 -9.11 8.91
CA GLY A 98 21.93 -10.38 9.16
C GLY A 98 22.42 -10.54 10.61
N GLY A 99 21.65 -10.05 11.59
CA GLY A 99 21.99 -10.09 13.01
C GLY A 99 22.87 -8.92 13.47
N ARG A 100 23.24 -8.00 12.58
CA ARG A 100 23.97 -6.77 12.93
C ARG A 100 22.99 -5.63 13.11
N VAL A 101 22.75 -5.30 14.37
CA VAL A 101 21.83 -4.22 14.76
C VAL A 101 22.56 -2.87 14.77
N ARG A 102 21.99 -1.88 14.08
CA ARG A 102 22.43 -0.48 14.07
C ARG A 102 21.26 0.44 14.33
N THR A 103 21.53 1.57 14.98
CA THR A 103 20.54 2.65 15.11
C THR A 103 20.91 3.82 14.22
N TYR A 104 19.92 4.50 13.65
CA TYR A 104 20.15 5.68 12.81
C TYR A 104 19.05 6.73 13.00
N ALA A 105 19.41 7.97 12.66
CA ALA A 105 18.47 9.09 12.54
C ALA A 105 18.23 9.39 11.06
N GLY A 106 17.09 9.98 10.74
CA GLY A 106 16.71 10.32 9.37
C GLY A 106 16.04 9.18 8.60
N ASP A 107 16.00 9.31 7.28
CA ASP A 107 15.15 8.48 6.42
C ASP A 107 15.83 7.23 5.89
N VAL A 108 17.12 7.34 5.60
CA VAL A 108 17.90 6.28 4.96
C VAL A 108 18.94 5.73 5.97
N PRO A 109 19.01 4.41 6.19
CA PRO A 109 20.00 3.82 7.09
C PRO A 109 21.43 4.04 6.61
N SER A 110 22.38 4.24 7.55
CA SER A 110 23.80 4.34 7.21
C SER A 110 24.41 2.96 6.90
N VAL A 111 24.50 2.66 5.61
CA VAL A 111 25.04 1.41 5.05
C VAL A 111 26.42 1.58 4.38
N GLY A 112 27.14 2.63 4.75
CA GLY A 112 28.42 3.03 4.14
C GLY A 112 28.24 3.93 2.91
N LEU A 113 29.24 4.78 2.62
CA LEU A 113 29.11 5.87 1.64
C LEU A 113 28.75 5.36 0.23
N LEU A 114 29.38 4.28 -0.23
CA LEU A 114 29.11 3.71 -1.55
C LEU A 114 27.69 3.14 -1.67
N GLY A 115 27.21 2.42 -0.64
CA GLY A 115 25.85 1.88 -0.61
C GLY A 115 24.80 2.99 -0.54
N LEU A 116 25.07 4.06 0.22
CA LEU A 116 24.21 5.24 0.29
C LEU A 116 24.08 5.94 -1.07
N VAL A 117 25.20 6.21 -1.74
CA VAL A 117 25.19 6.87 -3.07
C VAL A 117 24.50 6.00 -4.10
N GLU A 118 24.82 4.70 -4.17
CA GLU A 118 24.17 3.78 -5.12
C GLU A 118 22.66 3.66 -4.85
N THR A 119 22.24 3.57 -3.58
CA THR A 119 20.82 3.55 -3.22
C THR A 119 20.13 4.85 -3.65
N GLN A 120 20.76 6.01 -3.43
CA GLN A 120 20.19 7.29 -3.83
C GLN A 120 20.03 7.40 -5.36
N LEU A 121 21.03 6.92 -6.11
CA LEU A 121 20.96 6.84 -7.57
C LEU A 121 19.87 5.87 -8.03
N ALA A 122 19.71 4.73 -7.35
CA ALA A 122 18.65 3.76 -7.63
C ALA A 122 17.26 4.38 -7.41
N ILE A 123 17.04 5.07 -6.29
CA ILE A 123 15.79 5.79 -5.99
C ILE A 123 15.48 6.80 -7.10
N TRP A 124 16.48 7.59 -7.52
CA TRP A 124 16.28 8.57 -8.59
C TRP A 124 15.93 7.91 -9.93
N ARG A 125 16.64 6.83 -10.29
CA ARG A 125 16.39 6.07 -11.51
C ARG A 125 15.01 5.43 -11.52
N LEU A 126 14.60 4.80 -10.42
CA LEU A 126 13.26 4.23 -10.25
C LEU A 126 12.18 5.31 -10.33
N GLY A 127 12.42 6.48 -9.73
CA GLY A 127 11.52 7.63 -9.85
C GLY A 127 11.38 8.13 -11.28
N ALA A 128 12.49 8.24 -12.03
CA ALA A 128 12.49 8.66 -13.43
C ALA A 128 11.76 7.65 -14.33
N LEU A 129 12.00 6.36 -14.14
CA LEU A 129 11.29 5.29 -14.85
C LEU A 129 9.80 5.29 -14.50
N GLY A 130 9.46 5.41 -13.21
CA GLY A 130 8.08 5.46 -12.74
C GLY A 130 7.28 6.60 -13.37
N LYS A 131 7.88 7.79 -13.55
CA LYS A 131 7.24 8.93 -14.24
C LYS A 131 6.80 8.64 -15.69
N ARG A 132 7.35 7.61 -16.34
CA ARG A 132 6.98 7.21 -17.70
C ARG A 132 5.76 6.29 -17.74
N VAL A 133 5.36 5.69 -16.62
CA VAL A 133 4.30 4.65 -16.56
C VAL A 133 2.90 5.25 -16.41
N PRO A 134 2.04 5.33 -17.43
CA PRO A 134 0.67 5.88 -17.28
C PRO A 134 -0.12 5.18 -16.17
N LEU A 135 -0.88 5.95 -15.37
CA LEU A 135 -1.60 5.44 -14.18
C LEU A 135 -2.92 4.74 -14.53
N ASP A 136 -3.52 5.09 -15.65
CA ASP A 136 -4.77 4.55 -16.17
C ASP A 136 -4.55 3.31 -17.04
N ALA A 137 -3.37 3.19 -17.68
CA ALA A 137 -3.06 2.10 -18.57
C ALA A 137 -1.57 1.70 -18.55
N PRO A 138 -1.02 1.20 -17.43
CA PRO A 138 0.42 0.90 -17.28
C PRO A 138 0.98 -0.05 -18.35
N TRP A 139 0.16 -0.94 -18.92
CA TRP A 139 0.52 -1.82 -20.04
C TRP A 139 0.82 -1.08 -21.35
N ARG A 140 0.47 0.21 -21.47
CA ARG A 140 0.82 1.09 -22.60
C ARG A 140 2.16 1.80 -22.42
N THR A 141 2.92 1.49 -21.36
CA THR A 141 4.27 2.04 -21.19
C THR A 141 5.15 1.63 -22.37
N GLU A 142 5.99 2.55 -22.85
CA GLU A 142 7.00 2.21 -23.85
C GLU A 142 7.92 1.09 -23.33
N GLY A 143 8.02 -0.02 -24.07
CA GLY A 143 8.75 -1.21 -23.62
C GLY A 143 8.07 -1.99 -22.49
N ALA A 144 6.75 -1.85 -22.31
CA ALA A 144 5.98 -2.53 -21.26
C ALA A 144 6.26 -4.04 -21.19
N GLU A 145 6.32 -4.74 -22.32
CA GLU A 145 6.61 -6.18 -22.36
C GLU A 145 7.98 -6.51 -21.75
N ALA A 146 9.01 -5.74 -22.04
CA ALA A 146 10.35 -5.95 -21.47
C ALA A 146 10.44 -5.56 -19.99
N LEU A 147 9.64 -4.59 -19.54
CA LEU A 147 9.55 -4.19 -18.14
C LEU A 147 8.73 -5.19 -17.32
N ASP A 148 7.65 -5.73 -17.87
CA ASP A 148 6.76 -6.68 -17.21
C ASP A 148 7.29 -8.12 -17.29
N GLY A 149 8.03 -8.44 -18.36
CA GLY A 149 8.71 -9.72 -18.57
C GLY A 149 9.99 -9.90 -17.74
N GLN A 150 10.30 -8.98 -16.82
CA GLN A 150 11.37 -9.15 -15.84
C GLN A 150 10.87 -8.87 -14.42
N THR A 151 11.48 -9.54 -13.45
CA THR A 151 11.23 -9.29 -12.04
C THR A 151 12.00 -8.06 -11.56
N LEU A 152 11.57 -7.48 -10.44
CA LEU A 152 12.33 -6.44 -9.76
C LEU A 152 13.73 -6.95 -9.40
N GLU A 153 13.88 -8.20 -8.96
CA GLU A 153 15.18 -8.80 -8.70
C GLU A 153 16.07 -8.82 -9.96
N GLY A 154 15.51 -9.19 -11.12
CA GLY A 154 16.22 -9.16 -12.40
C GLY A 154 16.73 -7.76 -12.74
N TRP A 155 15.94 -6.72 -12.46
CA TRP A 155 16.40 -5.34 -12.57
C TRP A 155 17.48 -5.01 -11.55
N MET A 156 17.33 -5.41 -10.29
CA MET A 156 18.29 -5.16 -9.20
C MET A 156 19.66 -5.74 -9.51
N ARG A 157 19.73 -7.00 -9.95
CA ARG A 157 21.00 -7.69 -10.27
C ARG A 157 21.80 -6.97 -11.36
N ARG A 158 21.11 -6.33 -12.31
CA ARG A 158 21.75 -5.58 -13.42
C ARG A 158 22.22 -4.18 -13.00
N HIS A 159 21.60 -3.57 -11.99
CA HIS A 159 21.77 -2.15 -11.70
C HIS A 159 22.39 -1.84 -10.32
N LEU A 160 22.32 -2.77 -9.37
CA LEU A 160 22.83 -2.60 -8.01
C LEU A 160 24.02 -3.53 -7.79
N ARG A 161 25.20 -2.95 -7.54
CA ARG A 161 26.46 -3.66 -7.34
C ARG A 161 26.71 -3.97 -5.86
N THR A 162 26.28 -3.12 -4.94
CA THR A 162 26.50 -3.35 -3.51
C THR A 162 25.43 -4.26 -2.91
N SER A 163 25.82 -5.09 -1.92
CA SER A 163 24.86 -5.87 -1.13
C SER A 163 23.91 -4.97 -0.35
N ALA A 164 24.44 -3.88 0.20
CA ALA A 164 23.68 -2.86 0.93
C ALA A 164 22.48 -2.32 0.13
N SER A 165 22.67 -1.85 -1.10
CA SER A 165 21.56 -1.32 -1.92
C SER A 165 20.55 -2.39 -2.28
N ARG A 166 21.01 -3.63 -2.54
CA ARG A 166 20.12 -4.76 -2.83
C ARG A 166 19.26 -5.13 -1.62
N GLU A 167 19.88 -5.22 -0.44
CA GLU A 167 19.19 -5.50 0.82
C GLU A 167 18.17 -4.41 1.15
N MET A 168 18.55 -3.14 0.99
CA MET A 168 17.64 -2.01 1.23
C MET A 168 16.41 -2.04 0.31
N LEU A 169 16.61 -2.28 -0.99
CA LEU A 169 15.47 -2.35 -1.90
C LEU A 169 14.63 -3.61 -1.63
N ALA A 170 15.25 -4.74 -1.31
CA ALA A 170 14.53 -5.95 -0.91
C ALA A 170 13.69 -5.75 0.36
N MET A 171 14.24 -5.07 1.37
CA MET A 171 13.48 -4.69 2.58
C MET A 171 12.30 -3.79 2.24
N ALA A 172 12.51 -2.75 1.41
CA ALA A 172 11.44 -1.86 1.01
C ALA A 172 10.35 -2.59 0.23
N THR A 173 10.73 -3.50 -0.67
CA THR A 173 9.79 -4.33 -1.43
C THR A 173 8.96 -5.21 -0.51
N ARG A 174 9.58 -5.93 0.43
CA ARG A 174 8.84 -6.77 1.38
C ARG A 174 7.91 -5.95 2.26
N ALA A 175 8.36 -4.78 2.73
CA ALA A 175 7.55 -3.90 3.56
C ALA A 175 6.34 -3.30 2.83
N ILE A 176 6.47 -2.96 1.54
CA ILE A 176 5.42 -2.28 0.77
C ILE A 176 4.48 -3.28 0.07
N PHE A 177 5.04 -4.38 -0.47
CA PHE A 177 4.32 -5.30 -1.34
C PHE A 177 4.05 -6.67 -0.70
N ALA A 178 4.66 -6.97 0.44
CA ALA A 178 4.54 -8.26 1.13
C ALA A 178 4.93 -9.48 0.26
N VAL A 179 5.86 -9.29 -0.68
CA VAL A 179 6.41 -10.33 -1.57
C VAL A 179 7.92 -10.12 -1.74
N GLU A 180 8.62 -11.13 -2.25
CA GLU A 180 10.03 -11.00 -2.60
C GLU A 180 10.23 -10.26 -3.94
N PRO A 181 11.37 -9.56 -4.15
CA PRO A 181 11.67 -8.91 -5.43
C PRO A 181 11.66 -9.87 -6.64
N SER A 182 11.89 -11.17 -6.41
CA SER A 182 11.85 -12.21 -7.43
C SER A 182 10.43 -12.55 -7.90
N GLU A 183 9.40 -12.18 -7.13
CA GLU A 183 7.99 -12.48 -7.42
C GLU A 183 7.26 -11.27 -8.03
N LEU A 184 7.91 -10.11 -8.07
CA LEU A 184 7.29 -8.85 -8.44
C LEU A 184 7.70 -8.41 -9.85
N SER A 185 6.71 -8.23 -10.74
CA SER A 185 6.93 -7.58 -12.04
C SER A 185 7.57 -6.21 -11.85
N PHE A 186 8.61 -5.92 -12.65
CA PHE A 186 9.28 -4.63 -12.57
C PHE A 186 8.37 -3.49 -13.09
N LEU A 187 7.54 -3.73 -14.11
CA LEU A 187 6.53 -2.77 -14.55
C LEU A 187 5.52 -2.47 -13.43
N HIS A 188 5.01 -3.50 -12.76
CA HIS A 188 4.07 -3.33 -11.65
C HIS A 188 4.70 -2.53 -10.50
N PHE A 189 5.95 -2.81 -10.16
CA PHE A 189 6.69 -2.04 -9.16
C PHE A 189 6.75 -0.55 -9.52
N LEU A 190 7.14 -0.20 -10.75
CA LEU A 190 7.19 1.20 -11.22
C LEU A 190 5.81 1.87 -11.20
N PHE A 191 4.78 1.17 -11.66
CA PHE A 191 3.39 1.63 -11.62
C PHE A 191 2.95 1.95 -10.18
N TYR A 192 3.21 1.04 -9.25
CA TYR A 192 2.83 1.19 -7.85
C TYR A 192 3.58 2.37 -7.19
N LEU A 193 4.88 2.51 -7.45
CA LEU A 193 5.66 3.65 -6.97
C LEU A 193 5.10 4.97 -7.50
N ARG A 194 4.76 5.08 -8.79
CA ARG A 194 4.15 6.29 -9.35
C ARG A 194 2.80 6.57 -8.70
N SER A 195 1.97 5.55 -8.52
CA SER A 195 0.65 5.65 -7.90
C SER A 195 0.72 6.12 -6.44
N GLY A 196 1.75 5.69 -5.72
CA GLY A 196 2.00 6.01 -4.31
C GLY A 196 2.82 7.28 -4.06
N GLY A 197 3.15 8.06 -5.09
CA GLY A 197 3.94 9.30 -4.96
C GLY A 197 5.43 9.07 -4.69
N GLY A 198 5.96 7.92 -5.07
CA GLY A 198 7.38 7.56 -5.02
C GLY A 198 7.74 6.60 -3.89
N LEU A 199 8.92 5.97 -4.01
CA LEU A 199 9.42 4.99 -3.04
C LEU A 199 9.54 5.55 -1.62
N MET A 200 10.09 6.76 -1.49
CA MET A 200 10.26 7.37 -0.16
C MET A 200 8.92 7.65 0.52
N ARG A 201 7.91 8.13 -0.22
CA ARG A 201 6.57 8.39 0.33
C ARG A 201 5.92 7.09 0.83
N LEU A 202 6.04 6.01 0.07
CA LEU A 202 5.50 4.70 0.46
C LEU A 202 6.21 4.10 1.68
N ALA A 203 7.52 4.34 1.82
CA ALA A 203 8.35 3.74 2.88
C ALA A 203 8.42 4.55 4.18
N GLN A 204 7.96 5.81 4.20
CA GLN A 204 8.15 6.71 5.33
C GLN A 204 6.87 6.97 6.15
N VAL A 205 7.09 7.39 7.40
CA VAL A 205 6.05 7.90 8.31
C VAL A 205 5.86 9.40 8.09
N ARG A 206 6.87 10.22 8.36
CA ARG A 206 6.78 11.68 8.29
C ARG A 206 6.64 12.13 6.83
N GLY A 207 5.55 12.81 6.48
CA GLY A 207 5.24 13.17 5.09
C GLY A 207 4.92 11.98 4.17
N GLY A 208 4.84 10.77 4.72
CA GLY A 208 4.71 9.51 4.00
C GLY A 208 3.35 8.84 4.19
N ALA A 209 3.21 7.64 3.65
CA ALA A 209 1.95 6.89 3.64
C ALA A 209 1.48 6.44 5.04
N GLN A 210 2.37 6.47 6.03
CA GLN A 210 2.15 5.97 7.39
C GLN A 210 2.04 7.07 8.45
N GLU A 211 1.75 8.31 8.06
CA GLU A 211 1.84 9.47 8.95
C GLU A 211 0.83 9.44 10.12
N ARG A 212 -0.41 9.01 9.86
CA ARG A 212 -1.51 9.01 10.83
C ARG A 212 -2.22 7.67 10.89
N ARG A 213 -2.91 7.43 12.00
CA ARG A 213 -3.79 6.27 12.22
C ARG A 213 -5.20 6.75 12.60
N PHE A 214 -6.19 5.90 12.36
CA PHE A 214 -7.57 6.15 12.81
C PHE A 214 -7.71 5.87 14.31
N ILE A 215 -8.62 6.60 14.98
CA ILE A 215 -9.02 6.36 16.38
C ILE A 215 -10.14 5.30 16.41
#